data_AF-A0A936NHJ4-F1
#
_entry.id   AF-A0A936NHJ4-F1
#
_cell.length_a   1.000
_cell.length_b   1.000
_cell.length_c   1.000
_cell.angle_alpha   90.00
_cell.angle_beta   90.00
_cell.angle_gamma   90.00
#
_symmetry.space_group_name_H-M   'P 1'
#
loop_
_entity.id
_entity.type
_entity.pdbx_description
1 polymer ?
#
loop_
_entity_poly.entity_id
_entity_poly.type
_entity_poly.pdbx_seq_one_letter_code
_entity_poly.pdbx_strand_id
1 'polypeptide(L)'
;MLIQPSMTHCALLGMTMIGLVFSGCMAQQSDLKKTEKDFKNQLSQTSARQNQEISTLREQELPRLRGELEKALHLAKDLQGRQEDFKYRSAQLEQQTKKLEQLAAKLEADSGTRYLWVQKSFETQDAKVSARLDEVAKAMEALKKELIEVVQRTNESITKRVDLKLDEQRRELVENNKKGEHVSQKFVQFNQALTGFREALTGLNDRVGEGEQVSKNLTAKIDAAAQAEDLNRSVASLTKALETIGKKITARLDEQDNRIDALAKTVEHVSNKPALLQQGAKSAEQSTASREFTPEGGGASANSPESEIATARATIVLPQESPKFESPQSSFESPDRARYDRLLTMFRDGDLEGARQGFAGFLSEYPNSSLAPNARFWLGESYYGKKDFQKAIDAYDKVEIDYPSSEKVPAALLKKGYAFLAMKDVKRAHSAFRQVMTLYPGSAEAGRASDKLAQLKEAR
;
A
#
# COMPACT_ATOMS: atom_id res chain seq x y z
N MET A 1 125.41 163.87 -40.68
CA MET A 1 125.21 162.92 -41.80
C MET A 1 124.21 161.87 -41.33
N LEU A 2 123.02 161.78 -41.95
CA LEU A 2 122.66 160.87 -43.05
C LEU A 2 122.46 159.42 -42.53
N ILE A 3 121.34 158.69 -42.72
CA ILE A 3 120.15 158.82 -43.61
C ILE A 3 118.89 158.18 -42.96
N GLN A 4 117.68 158.56 -43.40
CA GLN A 4 116.36 157.94 -43.08
C GLN A 4 115.84 157.14 -44.30
N PRO A 5 115.04 156.06 -44.20
CA PRO A 5 113.56 156.18 -44.03
C PRO A 5 112.86 154.97 -43.30
N SER A 6 111.77 155.12 -42.51
CA SER A 6 110.32 155.16 -42.82
C SER A 6 109.56 153.79 -42.88
N MET A 7 108.23 153.83 -43.12
CA MET A 7 107.24 152.73 -43.30
C MET A 7 106.57 152.08 -42.05
N THR A 8 105.66 152.86 -41.46
CA THR A 8 104.78 152.55 -40.32
C THR A 8 103.53 151.69 -40.66
N HIS A 9 103.68 150.51 -41.28
CA HIS A 9 102.50 149.72 -41.75
C HIS A 9 102.37 148.25 -41.31
N CYS A 10 103.38 147.56 -40.79
CA CYS A 10 103.24 146.13 -40.42
C CYS A 10 102.51 145.86 -39.09
N ALA A 11 102.29 146.85 -38.23
CA ALA A 11 101.79 146.64 -36.87
C ALA A 11 100.35 146.09 -36.80
N LEU A 12 99.49 146.37 -37.80
CA LEU A 12 98.05 146.07 -37.71
C LEU A 12 97.68 144.64 -38.13
N LEU A 13 98.51 143.98 -38.95
CA LEU A 13 98.30 142.58 -39.38
C LEU A 13 98.76 141.54 -38.34
N GLY A 14 99.56 141.95 -37.35
CA GLY A 14 100.10 141.05 -36.33
C GLY A 14 99.08 140.52 -35.32
N MET A 15 97.98 141.26 -35.05
CA MET A 15 97.02 140.87 -34.00
C MET A 15 95.89 139.95 -34.47
N THR A 16 95.39 140.10 -35.71
CA THR A 16 94.22 139.33 -36.19
C THR A 16 94.52 137.86 -36.49
N MET A 17 95.69 137.54 -37.01
CA MET A 17 96.07 136.15 -37.31
C MET A 17 96.39 135.31 -36.06
N ILE A 18 96.94 135.92 -35.01
CA ILE A 18 97.31 135.19 -33.78
C ILE A 18 96.06 134.74 -32.99
N GLY A 19 95.00 135.55 -32.97
CA GLY A 19 93.75 135.23 -32.27
C GLY A 19 93.05 133.96 -32.79
N LEU A 20 93.05 133.73 -34.10
CA LEU A 20 92.40 132.56 -34.70
C LEU A 20 93.15 131.25 -34.41
N VAL A 21 94.48 131.26 -34.45
CA VAL A 21 95.30 130.06 -34.19
C VAL A 21 95.20 129.61 -32.73
N PHE A 22 95.26 130.54 -31.76
CA PHE A 22 95.11 130.19 -30.35
C PHE A 22 93.71 129.70 -29.99
N SER A 23 92.66 130.23 -30.64
CA SER A 23 91.29 129.76 -30.44
C SER A 23 91.10 128.31 -30.90
N GLY A 24 91.70 127.92 -32.04
CA GLY A 24 91.64 126.55 -32.55
C GLY A 24 92.28 125.51 -31.62
N CYS A 25 93.49 125.78 -31.12
CA CYS A 25 94.17 124.86 -30.20
C CYS A 25 93.47 124.76 -28.83
N MET A 26 92.91 125.85 -28.31
CA MET A 26 92.13 125.83 -27.07
C MET A 26 90.82 125.03 -27.22
N ALA A 27 90.12 125.17 -28.35
CA ALA A 27 88.95 124.36 -28.66
C ALA A 27 89.30 122.86 -28.66
N GLN A 28 90.29 122.43 -29.46
CA GLN A 28 90.72 121.03 -29.50
C GLN A 28 91.15 120.49 -28.12
N GLN A 29 91.89 121.26 -27.32
CA GLN A 29 92.31 120.79 -25.99
C GLN A 29 91.14 120.71 -24.99
N SER A 30 90.11 121.54 -25.16
CA SER A 30 88.89 121.47 -24.35
C SER A 30 88.02 120.27 -24.72
N ASP A 31 87.84 119.99 -26.02
CA ASP A 31 87.09 118.82 -26.50
C ASP A 31 87.82 117.50 -26.23
N LEU A 32 89.15 117.47 -26.28
CA LEU A 32 89.92 116.27 -25.88
C LEU A 32 89.72 115.94 -24.39
N LYS A 33 89.75 116.96 -23.50
CA LYS A 33 89.47 116.77 -22.06
C LYS A 33 88.01 116.42 -21.78
N LYS A 34 87.08 116.94 -22.59
CA LYS A 34 85.66 116.61 -22.50
C LYS A 34 85.41 115.16 -22.91
N THR A 35 85.94 114.74 -24.06
CA THR A 35 85.85 113.34 -24.52
C THR A 35 86.60 112.36 -23.61
N GLU A 36 87.76 112.73 -23.04
CA GLU A 36 88.42 111.93 -21.99
C GLU A 36 87.50 111.77 -20.76
N LYS A 37 86.89 112.86 -20.29
CA LYS A 37 85.97 112.84 -19.15
C LYS A 37 84.71 112.02 -19.44
N ASP A 38 84.12 112.16 -20.63
CA ASP A 38 82.91 111.46 -21.03
C ASP A 38 83.19 109.97 -21.26
N PHE A 39 84.35 109.60 -21.83
CA PHE A 39 84.81 108.21 -21.93
C PHE A 39 85.08 107.62 -20.54
N LYS A 40 85.71 108.37 -19.63
CA LYS A 40 85.96 107.94 -18.24
C LYS A 40 84.66 107.80 -17.44
N ASN A 41 83.67 108.67 -17.67
CA ASN A 41 82.32 108.54 -17.14
C ASN A 41 81.65 107.28 -17.69
N GLN A 42 81.65 107.05 -19.01
CA GLN A 42 81.11 105.83 -19.62
C GLN A 42 81.79 104.58 -19.08
N LEU A 43 83.12 104.55 -18.96
CA LEU A 43 83.87 103.43 -18.39
C LEU A 43 83.51 103.19 -16.92
N SER A 44 83.28 104.25 -16.14
CA SER A 44 82.80 104.12 -14.76
C SER A 44 81.35 103.61 -14.68
N GLN A 45 80.48 103.99 -15.62
CA GLN A 45 79.10 103.54 -15.70
C GLN A 45 78.99 102.09 -16.18
N THR A 46 79.78 101.67 -17.17
CA THR A 46 79.83 100.27 -17.61
C THR A 46 80.47 99.39 -16.55
N SER A 47 81.54 99.83 -15.88
CA SER A 47 82.12 99.10 -14.75
C SER A 47 81.16 98.99 -13.56
N ALA A 48 80.47 100.08 -13.19
CA ALA A 48 79.46 100.04 -12.13
C ALA A 48 78.29 99.11 -12.49
N ARG A 49 77.80 99.17 -13.73
CA ARG A 49 76.74 98.28 -14.23
C ARG A 49 77.18 96.82 -14.25
N GLN A 50 78.38 96.51 -14.74
CA GLN A 50 78.95 95.16 -14.72
C GLN A 50 79.13 94.66 -13.28
N ASN A 51 79.61 95.49 -12.36
CA ASN A 51 79.70 95.12 -10.95
C ASN A 51 78.32 94.87 -10.32
N GLN A 52 77.29 95.64 -10.69
CA GLN A 52 75.92 95.41 -10.24
C GLN A 52 75.33 94.10 -10.82
N GLU A 53 75.51 93.85 -12.11
CA GLU A 53 75.09 92.61 -12.80
C GLU A 53 75.81 91.39 -12.20
N ILE A 54 77.12 91.50 -11.89
CA ILE A 54 77.90 90.50 -11.17
C ILE A 54 77.39 90.31 -9.73
N SER A 55 77.01 91.37 -9.01
CA SER A 55 76.39 91.26 -7.67
C SER A 55 75.07 90.50 -7.73
N THR A 56 74.17 90.82 -8.66
CA THR A 56 72.89 90.11 -8.80
C THR A 56 73.07 88.64 -9.18
N LEU A 57 74.02 88.33 -10.08
CA LEU A 57 74.40 86.96 -10.40
C LEU A 57 74.95 86.21 -9.18
N ARG A 58 75.77 86.87 -8.36
CA ARG A 58 76.44 86.28 -7.19
C ARG A 58 75.52 86.09 -5.98
N GLU A 59 74.62 87.04 -5.73
CA GLU A 59 73.82 87.11 -4.50
C GLU A 59 72.39 86.59 -4.68
N GLN A 60 71.85 86.60 -5.89
CA GLN A 60 70.47 86.14 -6.17
C GLN A 60 70.44 84.91 -7.05
N GLU A 61 71.06 84.93 -8.24
CA GLU A 61 70.91 83.84 -9.21
C GLU A 61 71.71 82.58 -8.84
N LEU A 62 73.00 82.70 -8.50
CA LEU A 62 73.82 81.54 -8.12
C LEU A 62 73.30 80.81 -6.86
N PRO A 63 72.89 81.49 -5.77
CA PRO A 63 72.26 80.83 -4.62
C PRO A 63 70.92 80.18 -4.96
N ARG A 64 70.11 80.82 -5.82
CA ARG A 64 68.83 80.26 -6.28
C ARG A 64 69.03 79.00 -7.12
N LEU A 65 69.91 79.05 -8.12
CA LEU A 65 70.23 77.90 -8.99
C LEU A 65 70.85 76.75 -8.19
N ARG A 66 71.68 77.05 -7.18
CA ARG A 66 72.14 76.04 -6.22
C ARG A 66 70.97 75.40 -5.46
N GLY A 67 70.06 76.20 -4.91
CA GLY A 67 68.90 75.68 -4.17
C GLY A 67 67.89 74.90 -5.05
N GLU A 68 67.78 75.24 -6.34
CA GLU A 68 66.99 74.49 -7.32
C GLU A 68 67.70 73.17 -7.71
N LEU A 69 69.03 73.18 -7.86
CA LEU A 69 69.85 71.97 -8.10
C LEU A 69 69.83 71.01 -6.89
N GLU A 70 69.94 71.53 -5.66
CA GLU A 70 69.86 70.73 -4.43
C GLU A 70 68.49 70.06 -4.30
N LYS A 71 67.39 70.76 -4.61
CA LYS A 71 66.04 70.18 -4.68
C LYS A 71 65.94 69.09 -5.76
N ALA A 72 66.50 69.32 -6.95
CA ALA A 72 66.51 68.32 -8.02
C ALA A 72 67.31 67.05 -7.63
N LEU A 73 68.44 67.21 -6.94
CA LEU A 73 69.25 66.11 -6.43
C LEU A 73 68.51 65.32 -5.33
N HIS A 74 67.84 66.01 -4.41
CA HIS A 74 66.97 65.37 -3.42
C HIS A 74 65.80 64.59 -4.06
N LEU A 75 65.15 65.15 -5.08
CA LEU A 75 64.09 64.47 -5.83
C LEU A 75 64.62 63.24 -6.58
N ALA A 76 65.77 63.33 -7.23
CA ALA A 76 66.41 62.20 -7.89
C ALA A 76 66.74 61.06 -6.90
N LYS A 77 67.22 61.41 -5.70
CA LYS A 77 67.52 60.43 -4.63
C LYS A 77 66.25 59.78 -4.06
N ASP A 78 65.16 60.52 -3.90
CA ASP A 78 63.86 59.97 -3.48
C ASP A 78 63.27 59.03 -4.55
N LEU A 79 63.34 59.42 -5.82
CA LEU A 79 62.93 58.56 -6.94
C LEU A 79 63.77 57.27 -7.02
N GLN A 80 65.09 57.35 -6.78
CA GLN A 80 65.95 56.16 -6.70
C GLN A 80 65.56 55.25 -5.52
N GLY A 81 65.25 55.82 -4.35
CA GLY A 81 64.74 55.06 -3.21
C GLY A 81 63.43 54.34 -3.55
N ARG A 82 62.46 55.04 -4.15
CA ARG A 82 61.21 54.44 -4.63
C ARG A 82 61.43 53.34 -5.68
N GLN A 83 62.43 53.49 -6.55
CA GLN A 83 62.76 52.49 -7.57
C GLN A 83 63.24 51.17 -6.94
N GLU A 84 64.10 51.24 -5.93
CA GLU A 84 64.55 50.04 -5.19
C GLU A 84 63.40 49.43 -4.34
N ASP A 85 62.53 50.26 -3.76
CA ASP A 85 61.29 49.82 -3.09
C ASP A 85 60.36 49.05 -4.05
N PHE A 86 60.13 49.57 -5.26
CA PHE A 86 59.34 48.90 -6.28
C PHE A 86 59.98 47.58 -6.74
N LYS A 87 61.30 47.56 -6.90
CA LYS A 87 62.08 46.36 -7.26
C LYS A 87 62.03 45.29 -6.18
N TYR A 88 62.12 45.66 -4.90
CA TYR A 88 61.90 44.76 -3.77
C TYR A 88 60.47 44.18 -3.76
N ARG A 89 59.45 45.03 -3.90
CA ARG A 89 58.04 44.60 -3.95
C ARG A 89 57.77 43.70 -5.16
N SER A 90 58.38 43.97 -6.32
CA SER A 90 58.28 43.13 -7.51
C SER A 90 58.85 41.72 -7.25
N ALA A 91 60.04 41.62 -6.66
CA ALA A 91 60.63 40.33 -6.29
C ALA A 91 59.81 39.56 -5.24
N GLN A 92 59.21 40.28 -4.28
CA GLN A 92 58.30 39.68 -3.29
C GLN A 92 57.03 39.12 -3.94
N LEU A 93 56.43 39.86 -4.89
CA LEU A 93 55.27 39.41 -5.67
C LEU A 93 55.62 38.20 -6.53
N GLU A 94 56.76 38.22 -7.23
CA GLU A 94 57.25 37.07 -8.02
C GLU A 94 57.41 35.80 -7.15
N GLN A 95 57.92 35.94 -5.92
CA GLN A 95 58.01 34.84 -4.97
C GLN A 95 56.63 34.35 -4.49
N GLN A 96 55.63 35.22 -4.40
CA GLN A 96 54.25 34.82 -4.09
C GLN A 96 53.61 34.10 -5.27
N THR A 97 53.76 34.60 -6.51
CA THR A 97 53.27 33.93 -7.72
C THR A 97 53.84 32.51 -7.84
N LYS A 98 55.16 32.33 -7.67
CA LYS A 98 55.80 31.01 -7.70
C LYS A 98 55.30 30.05 -6.60
N LYS A 99 54.88 30.57 -5.44
CA LYS A 99 54.23 29.76 -4.39
C LYS A 99 52.80 29.38 -4.78
N LEU A 100 52.04 30.27 -5.43
CA LEU A 100 50.69 29.99 -5.91
C LEU A 100 50.70 28.96 -7.06
N GLU A 101 51.63 29.08 -8.01
CA GLU A 101 51.86 28.09 -9.08
C GLU A 101 52.15 26.69 -8.51
N GLN A 102 53.04 26.60 -7.51
CA GLN A 102 53.34 25.33 -6.83
C GLN A 102 52.16 24.76 -6.05
N LEU A 103 51.24 25.59 -5.55
CA LEU A 103 50.02 25.13 -4.88
C LEU A 103 48.95 24.70 -5.89
N ALA A 104 48.81 25.40 -7.01
CA ALA A 104 47.93 25.02 -8.12
C ALA A 104 48.32 23.66 -8.71
N ALA A 105 49.60 23.47 -9.07
CA ALA A 105 50.09 22.20 -9.61
C ALA A 105 49.91 21.02 -8.62
N LYS A 106 50.04 21.27 -7.31
CA LYS A 106 49.74 20.25 -6.27
C LYS A 106 48.25 19.94 -6.18
N LEU A 107 47.39 20.96 -6.28
CA LEU A 107 45.93 20.79 -6.25
C LEU A 107 45.42 20.06 -7.50
N GLU A 108 45.99 20.31 -8.66
CA GLU A 108 45.71 19.59 -9.90
C GLU A 108 46.13 18.11 -9.80
N ALA A 109 47.35 17.83 -9.33
CA ALA A 109 47.82 16.45 -9.16
C ALA A 109 47.00 15.67 -8.12
N ASP A 110 46.66 16.29 -6.98
CA ASP A 110 45.86 15.67 -5.92
C ASP A 110 44.37 15.56 -6.31
N SER A 111 43.80 16.49 -7.07
CA SER A 111 42.44 16.35 -7.60
C SER A 111 42.34 15.31 -8.70
N GLY A 112 43.31 15.24 -9.63
CA GLY A 112 43.36 14.22 -10.68
C GLY A 112 43.53 12.80 -10.13
N THR A 113 44.42 12.61 -9.14
CA THR A 113 44.56 11.30 -8.47
C THR A 113 43.34 10.92 -7.65
N ARG A 114 42.70 11.87 -6.93
CA ARG A 114 41.42 11.63 -6.26
C ARG A 114 40.30 11.30 -7.25
N TYR A 115 40.22 11.97 -8.40
CA TYR A 115 39.24 11.68 -9.45
C TYR A 115 39.41 10.26 -10.01
N LEU A 116 40.63 9.87 -10.38
CA LEU A 116 40.93 8.52 -10.89
C LEU A 116 40.63 7.43 -9.84
N TRP A 117 40.91 7.69 -8.55
CA TRP A 117 40.55 6.78 -7.47
C TRP A 117 39.03 6.63 -7.30
N VAL A 118 38.29 7.74 -7.36
CA VAL A 118 36.81 7.74 -7.29
C VAL A 118 36.21 7.02 -8.49
N GLN A 119 36.67 7.31 -9.71
CA GLN A 119 36.22 6.63 -10.93
C GLN A 119 36.43 5.12 -10.83
N LYS A 120 37.66 4.68 -10.51
CA LYS A 120 37.97 3.25 -10.37
C LYS A 120 37.20 2.58 -9.23
N SER A 121 36.88 3.31 -8.16
CA SER A 121 36.00 2.83 -7.10
C SER A 121 34.56 2.63 -7.60
N PHE A 122 34.02 3.53 -8.42
CA PHE A 122 32.71 3.36 -9.04
C PHE A 122 32.67 2.20 -10.03
N GLU A 123 33.65 2.09 -10.94
CA GLU A 123 33.80 0.94 -11.85
C GLU A 123 33.84 -0.40 -11.09
N THR A 124 34.57 -0.43 -9.95
CA THR A 124 34.65 -1.61 -9.08
C THR A 124 33.36 -1.89 -8.31
N GLN A 125 32.52 -0.89 -8.04
CA GLN A 125 31.21 -1.07 -7.42
C GLN A 125 30.17 -1.53 -8.45
N ASP A 126 30.16 -0.92 -9.64
CA ASP A 126 29.23 -1.25 -10.73
C ASP A 126 29.41 -2.71 -11.18
N ALA A 127 30.66 -3.16 -11.39
CA ALA A 127 30.95 -4.56 -11.67
C ALA A 127 30.43 -5.53 -10.59
N LYS A 128 30.45 -5.13 -9.30
CA LYS A 128 29.91 -5.92 -8.18
C LYS A 128 28.38 -5.89 -8.10
N VAL A 129 27.76 -4.80 -8.53
CA VAL A 129 26.29 -4.69 -8.65
C VAL A 129 25.82 -5.56 -9.81
N SER A 130 26.45 -5.46 -10.99
CA SER A 130 26.17 -6.31 -12.15
C SER A 130 26.28 -7.80 -11.82
N ALA A 131 27.39 -8.23 -11.19
CA ALA A 131 27.56 -9.63 -10.80
C ALA A 131 26.46 -10.13 -9.84
N ARG A 132 25.99 -9.28 -8.91
CA ARG A 132 24.87 -9.60 -8.02
C ARG A 132 23.53 -9.63 -8.74
N LEU A 133 23.31 -8.79 -9.74
CA LEU A 133 22.11 -8.84 -10.58
C LEU A 133 22.08 -10.13 -11.40
N ASP A 134 23.22 -10.60 -11.92
CA ASP A 134 23.35 -11.90 -12.59
C ASP A 134 23.07 -13.08 -11.65
N GLU A 135 23.55 -13.03 -10.40
CA GLU A 135 23.24 -14.05 -9.37
C GLU A 135 21.74 -14.08 -9.06
N VAL A 136 21.12 -12.91 -8.86
CA VAL A 136 19.68 -12.79 -8.59
C VAL A 136 18.84 -13.23 -9.79
N ALA A 137 19.25 -12.92 -11.02
CA ALA A 137 18.57 -13.39 -12.23
C ALA A 137 18.61 -14.93 -12.36
N LYS A 138 19.78 -15.54 -12.10
CA LYS A 138 19.93 -17.01 -12.06
C LYS A 138 19.07 -17.64 -10.96
N ALA A 139 19.02 -17.04 -9.77
CA ALA A 139 18.17 -17.50 -8.67
C ALA A 139 16.67 -17.41 -9.00
N MET A 140 16.22 -16.35 -9.70
CA MET A 140 14.82 -16.22 -10.13
C MET A 140 14.42 -17.27 -11.18
N GLU A 141 15.28 -17.55 -12.17
CA GLU A 141 14.99 -18.63 -13.14
C GLU A 141 15.04 -20.03 -12.50
N ALA A 142 15.91 -20.26 -11.51
CA ALA A 142 15.90 -21.49 -10.71
C ALA A 142 14.58 -21.66 -9.93
N LEU A 143 14.16 -20.64 -9.18
CA LEU A 143 12.89 -20.64 -8.43
C LEU A 143 11.67 -20.81 -9.35
N LYS A 144 11.69 -20.19 -10.53
CA LYS A 144 10.66 -20.34 -11.57
C LYS A 144 10.59 -21.78 -12.10
N LYS A 145 11.73 -22.44 -12.30
CA LYS A 145 11.79 -23.86 -12.68
C LYS A 145 11.25 -24.77 -11.57
N GLU A 146 11.67 -24.56 -10.32
CA GLU A 146 11.15 -25.31 -9.16
C GLU A 146 9.63 -25.13 -8.99
N LEU A 147 9.12 -23.90 -9.14
CA LEU A 147 7.69 -23.61 -9.07
C LEU A 147 6.91 -24.35 -10.16
N ILE A 148 7.41 -24.37 -11.41
CA ILE A 148 6.79 -25.12 -12.51
C ILE A 148 6.74 -26.62 -12.18
N GLU A 149 7.84 -27.20 -11.69
CA GLU A 149 7.88 -28.63 -11.33
C GLU A 149 6.96 -28.97 -10.14
N VAL A 150 6.83 -28.07 -9.16
CA VAL A 150 5.92 -28.25 -8.01
C VAL A 150 4.46 -28.14 -8.46
N VAL A 151 4.12 -27.19 -9.33
CA VAL A 151 2.78 -27.06 -9.91
C VAL A 151 2.43 -28.28 -10.77
N GLN A 152 3.36 -28.77 -11.60
CA GLN A 152 3.16 -29.99 -12.39
C GLN A 152 2.92 -31.22 -11.50
N ARG A 153 3.80 -31.47 -10.51
CA ARG A 153 3.63 -32.57 -9.53
C ARG A 153 2.33 -32.47 -8.74
N THR A 154 1.90 -31.26 -8.38
CA THR A 154 0.65 -31.02 -7.66
C THR A 154 -0.57 -31.31 -8.55
N ASN A 155 -0.57 -30.81 -9.79
CA ASN A 155 -1.65 -31.07 -10.75
C ASN A 155 -1.76 -32.58 -11.05
N GLU A 156 -0.66 -33.29 -11.29
CA GLU A 156 -0.68 -34.74 -11.45
C GLU A 156 -1.28 -35.48 -10.24
N SER A 157 -0.94 -35.04 -9.02
CA SER A 157 -1.46 -35.64 -7.78
C SER A 157 -2.96 -35.37 -7.61
N ILE A 158 -3.44 -34.19 -8.01
CA ILE A 158 -4.85 -33.83 -8.03
C ILE A 158 -5.60 -34.67 -9.07
N THR A 159 -5.11 -34.75 -10.32
CA THR A 159 -5.72 -35.57 -11.38
C THR A 159 -5.86 -37.02 -10.94
N LYS A 160 -4.76 -37.66 -10.49
CA LYS A 160 -4.77 -39.04 -9.98
C LYS A 160 -5.78 -39.25 -8.83
N ARG A 161 -5.97 -38.24 -7.96
CA ARG A 161 -6.96 -38.28 -6.86
C ARG A 161 -8.40 -38.10 -7.35
N VAL A 162 -8.62 -37.27 -8.37
CA VAL A 162 -9.94 -37.06 -9.01
C VAL A 162 -10.35 -38.31 -9.78
N ASP A 163 -9.44 -38.90 -10.56
CA ASP A 163 -9.68 -40.12 -11.33
C ASP A 163 -10.07 -41.29 -10.40
N LEU A 164 -9.28 -41.53 -9.33
CA LEU A 164 -9.59 -42.56 -8.33
C LEU A 164 -10.95 -42.35 -7.65
N LYS A 165 -11.36 -41.08 -7.41
CA LYS A 165 -12.69 -40.77 -6.87
C LYS A 165 -13.81 -40.98 -7.89
N LEU A 166 -13.58 -40.63 -9.16
CA LEU A 166 -14.55 -40.86 -10.24
C LEU A 166 -14.76 -42.35 -10.48
N ASP A 167 -13.70 -43.17 -10.46
CA ASP A 167 -13.80 -44.62 -10.56
C ASP A 167 -14.55 -45.23 -9.38
N GLU A 168 -14.32 -44.77 -8.15
CA GLU A 168 -15.05 -45.28 -6.98
C GLU A 168 -16.54 -44.90 -7.02
N GLN A 169 -16.86 -43.64 -7.38
CA GLN A 169 -18.25 -43.22 -7.60
C GLN A 169 -18.94 -43.99 -8.74
N ARG A 170 -18.20 -44.38 -9.78
CA ARG A 170 -18.71 -45.28 -10.84
C ARG A 170 -18.99 -46.69 -10.30
N ARG A 171 -18.14 -47.23 -9.41
CA ARG A 171 -18.37 -48.54 -8.74
C ARG A 171 -19.61 -48.48 -7.83
N GLU A 172 -19.71 -47.47 -6.98
CA GLU A 172 -20.87 -47.25 -6.10
C GLU A 172 -22.18 -47.14 -6.91
N LEU A 173 -22.16 -46.40 -8.02
CA LEU A 173 -23.35 -46.24 -8.88
C LEU A 173 -23.73 -47.58 -9.55
N VAL A 174 -22.76 -48.38 -10.01
CA VAL A 174 -23.02 -49.73 -10.55
C VAL A 174 -23.55 -50.67 -9.46
N GLU A 175 -23.04 -50.61 -8.24
CA GLU A 175 -23.63 -51.37 -7.12
C GLU A 175 -25.06 -50.93 -6.81
N ASN A 176 -25.33 -49.63 -6.80
CA ASN A 176 -26.64 -49.09 -6.44
C ASN A 176 -27.67 -49.39 -7.54
N ASN A 177 -27.27 -49.43 -8.81
CA ASN A 177 -28.09 -49.97 -9.89
C ASN A 177 -28.42 -51.46 -9.66
N LYS A 178 -27.43 -52.31 -9.34
CA LYS A 178 -27.66 -53.73 -9.01
C LYS A 178 -28.59 -53.92 -7.79
N LYS A 179 -28.47 -53.06 -6.78
CA LYS A 179 -29.37 -53.05 -5.61
C LYS A 179 -30.80 -52.66 -6.04
N GLY A 180 -30.95 -51.67 -6.93
CA GLY A 180 -32.22 -51.29 -7.55
C GLY A 180 -32.85 -52.40 -8.40
N GLU A 181 -32.07 -53.08 -9.25
CA GLU A 181 -32.48 -54.26 -10.02
C GLU A 181 -32.96 -55.39 -9.09
N HIS A 182 -32.24 -55.66 -8.01
CA HIS A 182 -32.62 -56.69 -7.03
C HIS A 182 -33.90 -56.32 -6.25
N VAL A 183 -34.11 -55.04 -5.91
CA VAL A 183 -35.37 -54.56 -5.32
C VAL A 183 -36.52 -54.68 -6.33
N SER A 184 -36.28 -54.36 -7.60
CA SER A 184 -37.27 -54.53 -8.68
C SER A 184 -37.65 -56.01 -8.88
N GLN A 185 -36.67 -56.93 -8.90
CA GLN A 185 -36.91 -58.37 -8.93
C GLN A 185 -37.74 -58.85 -7.74
N LYS A 186 -37.43 -58.39 -6.52
CA LYS A 186 -38.24 -58.68 -5.32
C LYS A 186 -39.66 -58.13 -5.42
N PHE A 187 -39.83 -56.95 -6.01
CA PHE A 187 -41.16 -56.38 -6.24
C PHE A 187 -41.95 -57.19 -7.27
N VAL A 188 -41.32 -57.68 -8.35
CA VAL A 188 -41.95 -58.62 -9.30
C VAL A 188 -42.37 -59.92 -8.60
N GLN A 189 -41.48 -60.54 -7.81
CA GLN A 189 -41.79 -61.75 -7.03
C GLN A 189 -42.95 -61.51 -6.03
N PHE A 190 -42.97 -60.36 -5.37
CA PHE A 190 -44.04 -59.99 -4.44
C PHE A 190 -45.39 -59.81 -5.16
N ASN A 191 -45.41 -59.14 -6.32
CA ASN A 191 -46.63 -59.02 -7.11
C ASN A 191 -47.11 -60.38 -7.65
N GLN A 192 -46.20 -61.28 -8.06
CA GLN A 192 -46.55 -62.66 -8.43
C GLN A 192 -47.17 -63.42 -7.24
N ALA A 193 -46.62 -63.25 -6.03
CA ALA A 193 -47.18 -63.84 -4.81
C ALA A 193 -48.56 -63.24 -4.45
N LEU A 194 -48.78 -61.94 -4.66
CA LEU A 194 -50.09 -61.30 -4.50
C LEU A 194 -51.11 -61.83 -5.52
N THR A 195 -50.73 -62.04 -6.77
CA THR A 195 -51.60 -62.66 -7.79
C THR A 195 -51.97 -64.08 -7.38
N GLY A 196 -51.01 -64.92 -7.01
CA GLY A 196 -51.28 -66.29 -6.53
C GLY A 196 -52.12 -66.32 -5.24
N PHE A 197 -51.98 -65.32 -4.36
CA PHE A 197 -52.85 -65.15 -3.20
C PHE A 197 -54.28 -64.73 -3.58
N ARG A 198 -54.44 -63.86 -4.59
CA ARG A 198 -55.77 -63.50 -5.15
C ARG A 198 -56.44 -64.71 -5.77
N GLU A 199 -55.71 -65.52 -6.54
CA GLU A 199 -56.18 -66.79 -7.10
C GLU A 199 -56.60 -67.79 -6.01
N ALA A 200 -55.80 -67.92 -4.95
CA ALA A 200 -56.13 -68.77 -3.81
C ALA A 200 -57.36 -68.29 -3.03
N LEU A 201 -57.57 -66.98 -2.90
CA LEU A 201 -58.79 -66.40 -2.31
C LEU A 201 -60.03 -66.67 -3.19
N THR A 202 -59.91 -66.56 -4.51
CA THR A 202 -60.99 -66.93 -5.44
C THR A 202 -61.35 -68.42 -5.29
N GLY A 203 -60.35 -69.32 -5.35
CA GLY A 203 -60.58 -70.75 -5.17
C GLY A 203 -61.10 -71.15 -3.78
N LEU A 204 -60.83 -70.34 -2.75
CA LEU A 204 -61.44 -70.50 -1.42
C LEU A 204 -62.91 -70.02 -1.42
N ASN A 205 -63.21 -68.88 -2.03
CA ASN A 205 -64.57 -68.37 -2.20
C ASN A 205 -65.45 -69.37 -2.97
N ASP A 206 -64.93 -69.92 -4.07
CA ASP A 206 -65.65 -70.91 -4.89
C ASP A 206 -65.97 -72.17 -4.08
N ARG A 207 -65.00 -72.67 -3.28
CA ARG A 207 -65.19 -73.78 -2.34
C ARG A 207 -66.16 -73.48 -1.20
N VAL A 208 -66.24 -72.23 -0.73
CA VAL A 208 -67.27 -71.81 0.23
C VAL A 208 -68.65 -71.83 -0.43
N GLY A 209 -68.76 -71.39 -1.69
CA GLY A 209 -69.98 -71.52 -2.49
C GLY A 209 -70.41 -72.97 -2.72
N GLU A 210 -69.46 -73.87 -3.05
CA GLU A 210 -69.71 -75.32 -3.12
C GLU A 210 -70.21 -75.86 -1.77
N GLY A 211 -69.55 -75.49 -0.66
CA GLY A 211 -69.94 -75.90 0.69
C GLY A 211 -71.32 -75.41 1.10
N GLU A 212 -71.68 -74.17 0.76
CA GLU A 212 -73.01 -73.61 1.00
C GLU A 212 -74.08 -74.32 0.16
N GLN A 213 -73.75 -74.67 -1.09
CA GLN A 213 -74.65 -75.42 -1.98
C GLN A 213 -74.83 -76.88 -1.51
N VAL A 214 -73.79 -77.51 -0.99
CA VAL A 214 -73.88 -78.82 -0.31
C VAL A 214 -74.72 -78.71 0.96
N SER A 215 -74.57 -77.64 1.75
CA SER A 215 -75.39 -77.38 2.93
C SER A 215 -76.88 -77.25 2.57
N LYS A 216 -77.23 -76.46 1.55
CA LYS A 216 -78.62 -76.33 1.05
C LYS A 216 -79.19 -77.67 0.60
N ASN A 217 -78.39 -78.48 -0.11
CA ASN A 217 -78.77 -79.81 -0.57
C ASN A 217 -78.95 -80.80 0.60
N LEU A 218 -78.16 -80.67 1.67
CA LEU A 218 -78.30 -81.46 2.89
C LEU A 218 -79.54 -81.06 3.70
N THR A 219 -79.84 -79.76 3.82
CA THR A 219 -81.08 -79.25 4.43
C THR A 219 -82.31 -79.80 3.70
N ALA A 220 -82.36 -79.70 2.37
CA ALA A 220 -83.46 -80.26 1.58
C ALA A 220 -83.66 -81.78 1.75
N LYS A 221 -82.58 -82.53 2.05
CA LYS A 221 -82.66 -83.96 2.39
C LYS A 221 -83.18 -84.23 3.80
N ILE A 222 -82.91 -83.34 4.75
CA ILE A 222 -83.46 -83.40 6.11
C ILE A 222 -84.96 -83.09 6.07
N ASP A 223 -85.38 -82.08 5.30
CA ASP A 223 -86.79 -81.75 5.10
C ASP A 223 -87.55 -82.89 4.41
N ALA A 224 -86.93 -83.58 3.44
CA ALA A 224 -87.50 -84.78 2.83
C ALA A 224 -87.61 -85.96 3.83
N ALA A 225 -86.66 -86.11 4.75
CA ALA A 225 -86.69 -87.14 5.78
C ALA A 225 -87.78 -86.93 6.84
N ALA A 226 -88.28 -85.69 7.00
CA ALA A 226 -89.39 -85.38 7.90
C ALA A 226 -90.75 -85.94 7.44
N GLN A 227 -90.89 -86.37 6.18
CA GLN A 227 -92.15 -86.87 5.60
C GLN A 227 -92.44 -88.37 5.88
N ALA A 228 -91.90 -88.92 6.97
CA ALA A 228 -92.04 -90.34 7.35
C ALA A 228 -93.42 -90.72 7.97
N GLU A 229 -94.52 -90.28 7.34
CA GLU A 229 -95.88 -90.35 7.92
C GLU A 229 -96.47 -91.79 8.00
N ASP A 230 -96.04 -92.71 7.13
CA ASP A 230 -96.60 -94.06 7.03
C ASP A 230 -96.31 -94.98 8.23
N LEU A 231 -95.24 -94.71 8.99
CA LEU A 231 -94.93 -95.51 10.18
C LEU A 231 -96.01 -95.31 11.26
N ASN A 232 -96.53 -94.08 11.38
CA ASN A 232 -97.58 -93.75 12.35
C ASN A 232 -98.94 -94.37 11.97
N ARG A 233 -99.28 -94.42 10.67
CA ARG A 233 -100.48 -95.14 10.18
C ARG A 233 -100.42 -96.64 10.49
N SER A 234 -99.24 -97.24 10.39
CA SER A 234 -99.04 -98.67 10.68
C SER A 234 -99.19 -99.00 12.17
N VAL A 235 -98.75 -98.12 13.08
CA VAL A 235 -98.97 -98.27 14.52
C VAL A 235 -100.45 -98.14 14.89
N ALA A 236 -101.17 -97.20 14.25
CA ALA A 236 -102.60 -97.00 14.50
C ALA A 236 -103.46 -98.21 14.11
N SER A 237 -103.15 -98.88 12.99
CA SER A 237 -103.88 -100.09 12.56
C SER A 237 -103.58 -101.30 13.45
N LEU A 238 -102.32 -101.48 13.86
CA LEU A 238 -101.91 -102.50 14.84
C LEU A 238 -102.63 -102.35 16.18
N THR A 239 -102.75 -101.12 16.68
CA THR A 239 -103.46 -100.81 17.94
C THR A 239 -104.93 -101.26 17.87
N LYS A 240 -105.62 -100.97 16.76
CA LYS A 240 -107.04 -101.35 16.55
C LYS A 240 -107.23 -102.87 16.38
N ALA A 241 -106.26 -103.56 15.79
CA ALA A 241 -106.25 -105.02 15.73
C ALA A 241 -106.07 -105.64 17.13
N LEU A 242 -105.14 -105.11 17.93
CA LEU A 242 -104.90 -105.53 19.31
C LEU A 242 -106.12 -105.33 20.21
N GLU A 243 -106.84 -104.20 20.09
CA GLU A 243 -108.09 -103.96 20.84
C GLU A 243 -109.18 -105.01 20.50
N THR A 244 -109.29 -105.38 19.23
CA THR A 244 -110.25 -106.38 18.74
C THR A 244 -109.90 -107.79 19.25
N ILE A 245 -108.60 -108.12 19.32
CA ILE A 245 -108.10 -109.37 19.91
C ILE A 245 -108.31 -109.36 21.43
N GLY A 246 -108.04 -108.24 22.10
CA GLY A 246 -108.25 -108.04 23.54
C GLY A 246 -109.69 -108.35 23.95
N LYS A 247 -110.69 -107.75 23.28
CA LYS A 247 -112.11 -108.05 23.51
C LYS A 247 -112.47 -109.53 23.34
N LYS A 248 -111.82 -110.22 22.40
CA LYS A 248 -112.02 -111.66 22.13
C LYS A 248 -111.28 -112.57 23.12
N ILE A 249 -110.23 -112.07 23.76
CA ILE A 249 -109.54 -112.72 24.88
C ILE A 249 -110.32 -112.51 26.18
N THR A 250 -110.83 -111.30 26.47
CA THR A 250 -111.66 -111.03 27.65
C THR A 250 -112.86 -111.97 27.71
N ALA A 251 -113.64 -112.08 26.63
CA ALA A 251 -114.77 -113.01 26.55
C ALA A 251 -114.39 -114.51 26.67
N ARG A 252 -113.09 -114.86 26.54
CA ARG A 252 -112.57 -116.20 26.86
C ARG A 252 -111.98 -116.31 28.26
N LEU A 253 -111.53 -115.20 28.86
CA LEU A 253 -111.14 -115.14 30.25
C LEU A 253 -112.37 -115.18 31.14
N ASP A 254 -113.47 -114.49 30.83
CA ASP A 254 -114.74 -114.61 31.57
C ASP A 254 -115.24 -116.08 31.61
N GLU A 255 -115.12 -116.79 30.48
CA GLU A 255 -115.41 -118.24 30.33
C GLU A 255 -114.41 -119.14 31.11
N GLN A 256 -113.18 -118.68 31.33
CA GLN A 256 -112.20 -119.40 32.15
C GLN A 256 -112.23 -119.02 33.63
N ASP A 257 -112.62 -117.80 34.00
CA ASP A 257 -112.72 -117.33 35.38
C ASP A 257 -113.91 -117.99 36.08
N ASN A 258 -115.03 -118.21 35.37
CA ASN A 258 -116.10 -119.12 35.82
C ASN A 258 -115.62 -120.57 36.07
N ARG A 259 -114.49 -120.97 35.50
CA ARG A 259 -113.85 -122.30 35.69
C ARG A 259 -112.67 -122.24 36.68
N ILE A 260 -112.12 -121.06 36.92
CA ILE A 260 -111.06 -120.81 37.91
C ILE A 260 -111.68 -120.54 39.28
N ASP A 261 -112.87 -119.95 39.42
CA ASP A 261 -113.60 -119.89 40.70
C ASP A 261 -113.93 -121.31 41.24
N ALA A 262 -114.13 -122.28 40.33
CA ALA A 262 -114.27 -123.69 40.66
C ALA A 262 -112.95 -124.36 41.12
N LEU A 263 -111.79 -123.70 40.93
CA LEU A 263 -110.44 -124.17 41.29
C LEU A 263 -109.74 -123.30 42.35
N ALA A 264 -110.14 -122.03 42.51
CA ALA A 264 -109.60 -121.07 43.47
C ALA A 264 -109.92 -121.46 44.92
N LYS A 265 -110.93 -122.33 45.12
CA LYS A 265 -111.19 -123.04 46.39
C LYS A 265 -110.06 -123.99 46.83
N THR A 266 -108.99 -124.19 46.05
CA THR A 266 -108.09 -125.34 46.23
C THR A 266 -106.61 -125.03 46.50
N VAL A 267 -106.04 -123.91 46.03
CA VAL A 267 -104.57 -123.66 46.15
C VAL A 267 -104.20 -122.19 46.43
N GLU A 268 -104.64 -121.69 47.57
CA GLU A 268 -103.97 -120.58 48.27
C GLU A 268 -102.60 -121.08 48.79
N HIS A 269 -101.44 -120.50 48.38
CA HIS A 269 -100.18 -120.29 49.16
C HIS A 269 -98.87 -120.07 48.31
N VAL A 270 -98.00 -119.12 48.74
CA VAL A 270 -96.53 -118.87 48.43
C VAL A 270 -96.10 -118.31 47.03
N SER A 271 -94.94 -117.60 46.84
CA SER A 271 -94.58 -116.19 47.21
C SER A 271 -93.16 -115.67 46.72
N ASN A 272 -93.12 -114.60 45.87
CA ASN A 272 -92.23 -113.39 45.77
C ASN A 272 -90.64 -113.28 45.81
N LYS A 273 -90.06 -112.58 44.78
CA LYS A 273 -89.14 -111.35 44.76
C LYS A 273 -87.57 -111.31 44.50
N PRO A 274 -86.96 -110.14 44.05
CA PRO A 274 -85.63 -109.95 43.34
C PRO A 274 -84.73 -108.68 43.72
N ALA A 275 -83.96 -108.01 42.80
CA ALA A 275 -82.93 -106.91 43.03
C ALA A 275 -82.74 -105.76 41.93
N LEU A 276 -81.78 -104.78 42.08
CA LEU A 276 -81.53 -103.46 41.35
C LEU A 276 -80.01 -102.96 41.46
N LEU A 277 -79.35 -101.84 40.99
CA LEU A 277 -79.37 -100.59 40.09
C LEU A 277 -77.92 -99.90 40.14
N GLN A 278 -77.36 -98.77 39.55
CA GLN A 278 -77.45 -97.68 38.49
C GLN A 278 -75.99 -97.00 38.34
N GLN A 279 -75.50 -95.89 37.70
CA GLN A 279 -75.79 -94.69 36.81
C GLN A 279 -74.45 -94.28 36.03
N GLY A 280 -73.97 -93.10 35.49
CA GLY A 280 -74.19 -91.61 35.29
C GLY A 280 -72.79 -90.95 34.86
N ALA A 281 -72.41 -89.70 34.43
CA ALA A 281 -72.82 -88.34 33.88
C ALA A 281 -71.47 -87.57 33.47
N LYS A 282 -71.16 -86.34 32.94
CA LYS A 282 -71.61 -85.06 32.23
C LYS A 282 -70.28 -84.26 31.82
N SER A 283 -70.02 -83.02 31.29
CA SER A 283 -70.50 -81.78 30.52
C SER A 283 -69.25 -80.79 30.42
N ALA A 284 -69.00 -79.64 29.71
CA ALA A 284 -69.41 -78.70 28.59
C ALA A 284 -68.18 -77.69 28.35
N GLU A 285 -68.00 -76.54 27.62
CA GLU A 285 -68.59 -75.57 26.61
C GLU A 285 -67.47 -74.45 26.27
N GLN A 286 -67.45 -73.35 25.44
CA GLN A 286 -68.23 -72.59 24.38
C GLN A 286 -67.38 -71.43 23.67
N SER A 287 -67.74 -70.92 22.44
CA SER A 287 -67.52 -69.52 21.83
C SER A 287 -66.09 -68.94 21.43
N THR A 288 -65.79 -67.88 20.58
CA THR A 288 -66.43 -66.98 19.53
C THR A 288 -65.43 -66.03 18.72
N ALA A 289 -65.82 -65.45 17.54
CA ALA A 289 -65.38 -64.18 16.82
C ALA A 289 -63.98 -64.06 16.08
N SER A 290 -63.52 -63.04 15.27
CA SER A 290 -63.99 -62.08 14.17
C SER A 290 -62.82 -61.09 13.73
N ARG A 291 -62.73 -60.16 12.72
CA ARG A 291 -63.13 -59.76 11.30
C ARG A 291 -62.36 -58.41 10.91
N GLU A 292 -62.13 -57.77 9.71
CA GLU A 292 -62.09 -58.00 8.22
C GLU A 292 -61.61 -56.74 7.34
N PHE A 293 -61.21 -56.91 6.04
CA PHE A 293 -61.03 -55.95 4.86
C PHE A 293 -60.01 -54.74 4.86
N THR A 294 -59.36 -54.15 3.81
CA THR A 294 -59.14 -54.23 2.29
C THR A 294 -59.94 -53.31 1.29
N PRO A 295 -59.59 -53.05 -0.02
CA PRO A 295 -58.34 -52.55 -0.71
C PRO A 295 -58.49 -51.67 -2.06
N GLU A 296 -57.41 -51.52 -2.87
CA GLU A 296 -57.28 -51.11 -4.34
C GLU A 296 -57.66 -49.66 -4.81
N GLY A 297 -57.31 -49.07 -5.98
CA GLY A 297 -56.43 -49.37 -7.16
C GLY A 297 -56.99 -48.81 -8.51
N GLY A 298 -56.29 -48.34 -9.58
CA GLY A 298 -54.89 -47.94 -9.87
C GLY A 298 -54.54 -47.76 -11.40
N GLY A 299 -53.89 -46.65 -11.83
CA GLY A 299 -53.36 -46.38 -13.22
C GLY A 299 -54.27 -45.58 -14.20
N ALA A 300 -53.86 -45.03 -15.37
CA ALA A 300 -52.53 -44.73 -15.96
C ALA A 300 -52.56 -43.83 -17.24
N SER A 301 -51.42 -43.19 -17.60
CA SER A 301 -50.94 -42.78 -18.95
C SER A 301 -51.27 -41.42 -19.66
N ALA A 302 -50.21 -40.62 -19.84
CA ALA A 302 -49.77 -39.80 -21.00
C ALA A 302 -50.72 -38.90 -21.87
N ASN A 303 -50.46 -37.57 -21.87
CA ASN A 303 -49.75 -36.88 -22.98
C ASN A 303 -49.39 -35.40 -22.67
N SER A 304 -48.55 -34.78 -23.51
CA SER A 304 -48.15 -33.35 -23.55
C SER A 304 -48.33 -32.82 -25.00
N PRO A 305 -48.38 -31.50 -25.33
CA PRO A 305 -47.30 -30.51 -25.06
C PRO A 305 -47.71 -29.00 -24.92
N GLU A 306 -46.68 -28.13 -25.01
CA GLU A 306 -46.65 -26.69 -25.41
C GLU A 306 -46.80 -25.52 -24.40
N SER A 307 -45.71 -24.72 -24.32
CA SER A 307 -45.61 -23.23 -24.43
C SER A 307 -46.26 -22.29 -23.36
N GLU A 308 -45.72 -21.10 -23.02
CA GLU A 308 -44.54 -20.33 -23.48
C GLU A 308 -44.16 -19.17 -22.48
N ILE A 309 -42.96 -18.54 -22.64
CA ILE A 309 -42.60 -17.12 -22.28
C ILE A 309 -42.64 -16.72 -20.76
N ALA A 310 -41.84 -15.83 -20.15
CA ALA A 310 -40.63 -14.99 -20.45
C ALA A 310 -39.78 -14.89 -19.15
N THR A 311 -38.44 -14.81 -19.11
CA THR A 311 -37.49 -13.76 -19.58
C THR A 311 -37.36 -12.50 -18.68
N ALA A 312 -36.25 -12.39 -17.93
CA ALA A 312 -35.56 -11.12 -17.60
C ALA A 312 -34.10 -11.39 -17.12
N ARG A 313 -33.19 -10.40 -17.24
CA ARG A 313 -31.76 -10.46 -16.87
C ARG A 313 -31.38 -9.36 -15.87
N ALA A 314 -30.27 -9.57 -15.16
CA ALA A 314 -29.60 -8.54 -14.35
C ALA A 314 -28.60 -7.70 -15.18
N THR A 315 -28.36 -6.45 -14.75
CA THR A 315 -27.31 -5.54 -15.26
C THR A 315 -26.74 -4.69 -14.12
N ILE A 316 -25.46 -4.31 -14.21
CA ILE A 316 -24.71 -3.48 -13.25
C ILE A 316 -24.42 -2.10 -13.87
N VAL A 317 -24.57 -0.99 -13.13
CA VAL A 317 -24.02 0.33 -13.53
C VAL A 317 -23.55 1.18 -12.33
N LEU A 318 -22.27 1.57 -12.40
CA LEU A 318 -21.65 2.86 -12.04
C LEU A 318 -20.67 3.17 -13.21
N PRO A 319 -20.17 4.41 -13.46
CA PRO A 319 -20.00 5.56 -12.57
C PRO A 319 -20.42 6.93 -13.20
N GLN A 320 -20.02 8.07 -12.59
CA GLN A 320 -19.62 9.33 -13.27
C GLN A 320 -18.80 10.23 -12.32
N GLU A 321 -18.08 11.24 -12.86
CA GLU A 321 -17.08 12.06 -12.16
C GLU A 321 -17.05 13.51 -12.67
N SER A 322 -16.89 14.50 -11.77
CA SER A 322 -16.56 15.93 -12.01
C SER A 322 -17.59 16.79 -12.81
N PRO A 323 -17.77 18.09 -12.44
CA PRO A 323 -16.86 19.15 -12.93
C PRO A 323 -16.45 20.22 -11.88
N LYS A 324 -15.48 21.08 -12.23
CA LYS A 324 -15.00 22.24 -11.44
C LYS A 324 -15.72 23.54 -11.82
N PHE A 325 -15.79 24.48 -10.87
CA PHE A 325 -15.77 25.92 -11.14
C PHE A 325 -15.08 26.69 -10.00
N GLU A 326 -14.77 27.97 -10.21
CA GLU A 326 -13.84 28.77 -9.38
C GLU A 326 -14.52 29.56 -8.24
N SER A 327 -13.70 30.12 -7.33
CA SER A 327 -14.08 30.54 -5.97
C SER A 327 -14.21 32.06 -5.75
N PRO A 328 -15.12 32.46 -4.84
CA PRO A 328 -14.92 33.59 -3.92
C PRO A 328 -14.75 33.12 -2.46
N GLN A 329 -14.07 33.89 -1.62
CA GLN A 329 -13.72 33.47 -0.24
C GLN A 329 -14.80 33.80 0.81
N SER A 330 -15.16 32.81 1.63
CA SER A 330 -15.39 32.99 3.08
C SER A 330 -15.44 31.65 3.82
N SER A 331 -14.72 31.56 4.95
CA SER A 331 -14.89 30.62 6.09
C SER A 331 -15.20 29.12 5.90
N PHE A 332 -15.16 28.55 4.70
CA PHE A 332 -15.14 27.09 4.53
C PHE A 332 -13.73 26.56 4.84
N GLU A 333 -13.58 25.96 6.01
CA GLU A 333 -12.39 25.20 6.38
C GLU A 333 -12.22 24.04 5.40
N SER A 334 -11.12 24.03 4.65
CA SER A 334 -10.92 23.03 3.61
C SER A 334 -10.77 21.62 4.22
N PRO A 335 -11.30 20.56 3.58
CA PRO A 335 -11.40 19.23 4.22
C PRO A 335 -10.02 18.62 4.52
N ASP A 336 -8.99 19.02 3.79
CA ASP A 336 -7.60 18.70 4.09
C ASP A 336 -7.12 19.42 5.36
N ARG A 337 -7.45 20.71 5.56
CA ARG A 337 -7.09 21.47 6.75
C ARG A 337 -7.76 20.93 8.01
N ALA A 338 -9.08 20.75 7.99
CA ALA A 338 -9.82 20.18 9.13
C ALA A 338 -9.26 18.80 9.56
N ARG A 339 -8.86 17.99 8.57
CA ARG A 339 -8.20 16.70 8.82
C ARG A 339 -6.78 16.87 9.37
N TYR A 340 -5.98 17.75 8.78
CA TYR A 340 -4.61 18.04 9.23
C TYR A 340 -4.57 18.52 10.69
N ASP A 341 -5.46 19.44 11.06
CA ASP A 341 -5.51 19.99 12.42
C ASP A 341 -5.99 18.94 13.45
N ARG A 342 -6.86 17.99 13.05
CA ARG A 342 -7.18 16.79 13.85
C ARG A 342 -5.96 15.88 14.06
N LEU A 343 -5.15 15.66 13.03
CA LEU A 343 -3.93 14.83 13.13
C LEU A 343 -2.84 15.50 13.96
N LEU A 344 -2.72 16.82 13.86
CA LEU A 344 -1.83 17.61 14.71
C LEU A 344 -2.29 17.60 16.18
N THR A 345 -3.59 17.49 16.43
CA THR A 345 -4.14 17.28 17.78
C THR A 345 -3.76 15.91 18.32
N MET A 346 -3.98 14.81 17.58
CA MET A 346 -3.53 13.46 17.96
C MET A 346 -2.02 13.40 18.29
N PHE A 347 -1.19 14.12 17.53
CA PHE A 347 0.25 14.22 17.80
C PHE A 347 0.55 14.94 19.13
N ARG A 348 -0.17 16.03 19.44
CA ARG A 348 -0.05 16.79 20.70
C ARG A 348 -0.54 16.00 21.91
N ASP A 349 -1.59 15.21 21.73
CA ASP A 349 -2.16 14.31 22.76
C ASP A 349 -1.24 13.12 23.07
N GLY A 350 -0.16 12.94 22.30
CA GLY A 350 0.84 11.89 22.49
C GLY A 350 0.56 10.58 21.74
N ASP A 351 -0.54 10.50 20.97
CA ASP A 351 -0.77 9.37 20.06
C ASP A 351 0.07 9.51 18.78
N LEU A 352 1.37 9.27 18.95
CA LEU A 352 2.34 9.19 17.87
C LEU A 352 2.08 8.01 16.91
N GLU A 353 1.14 7.10 17.20
CA GLU A 353 0.79 5.99 16.30
C GLU A 353 -0.38 6.37 15.39
N GLY A 354 -1.49 6.84 15.94
CA GLY A 354 -2.60 7.39 15.17
C GLY A 354 -2.18 8.61 14.35
N ALA A 355 -1.35 9.51 14.91
CA ALA A 355 -0.75 10.61 14.16
C ALA A 355 0.11 10.11 13.00
N ARG A 356 0.96 9.09 13.21
CA ARG A 356 1.79 8.48 12.15
C ARG A 356 0.94 7.92 11.01
N GLN A 357 -0.05 7.08 11.34
CA GLN A 357 -0.90 6.42 10.34
C GLN A 357 -1.76 7.46 9.60
N GLY A 358 -2.31 8.44 10.35
CA GLY A 358 -3.14 9.49 9.80
C GLY A 358 -2.37 10.50 8.92
N PHE A 359 -1.16 10.91 9.28
CA PHE A 359 -0.31 11.74 8.42
C PHE A 359 0.18 10.97 7.17
N ALA A 360 0.40 9.66 7.27
CA ALA A 360 0.68 8.84 6.09
C ALA A 360 -0.54 8.81 5.14
N GLY A 361 -1.74 8.54 5.65
CA GLY A 361 -2.98 8.58 4.86
C GLY A 361 -3.29 9.97 4.28
N PHE A 362 -3.04 11.04 5.04
CA PHE A 362 -3.17 12.43 4.57
C PHE A 362 -2.34 12.70 3.32
N LEU A 363 -1.10 12.19 3.26
CA LEU A 363 -0.22 12.35 2.10
C LEU A 363 -0.67 11.52 0.88
N SER A 364 -1.37 10.40 1.11
CA SER A 364 -1.97 9.61 0.03
C SER A 364 -3.25 10.23 -0.53
N GLU A 365 -4.07 10.87 0.32
CA GLU A 365 -5.37 11.44 -0.05
C GLU A 365 -5.28 12.90 -0.50
N TYR A 366 -4.31 13.67 0.01
CA TYR A 366 -4.10 15.08 -0.31
C TYR A 366 -2.64 15.40 -0.72
N PRO A 367 -2.03 14.68 -1.68
CA PRO A 367 -0.62 14.85 -2.06
C PRO A 367 -0.27 16.27 -2.54
N ASN A 368 -1.26 16.96 -3.11
CA ASN A 368 -1.14 18.32 -3.66
C ASN A 368 -1.60 19.42 -2.68
N SER A 369 -1.88 19.10 -1.42
CA SER A 369 -2.24 20.12 -0.41
C SER A 369 -1.04 21.00 -0.07
N SER A 370 -1.27 22.30 0.17
CA SER A 370 -0.27 23.21 0.74
C SER A 370 0.20 22.79 2.14
N LEU A 371 -0.56 21.93 2.82
CA LEU A 371 -0.20 21.33 4.11
C LEU A 371 0.59 20.02 3.97
N ALA A 372 0.72 19.45 2.76
CA ALA A 372 1.45 18.19 2.55
C ALA A 372 2.93 18.23 2.99
N PRO A 373 3.73 19.30 2.76
CA PRO A 373 5.09 19.40 3.30
C PRO A 373 5.11 19.37 4.84
N ASN A 374 4.11 20.01 5.47
CA ASN A 374 3.97 20.05 6.92
C ASN A 374 3.51 18.69 7.49
N ALA A 375 2.61 17.98 6.81
CA ALA A 375 2.21 16.61 7.17
C ALA A 375 3.38 15.63 7.03
N ARG A 376 4.20 15.78 5.99
CA ARG A 376 5.43 14.99 5.77
C ARG A 376 6.45 15.22 6.89
N PHE A 377 6.60 16.46 7.36
CA PHE A 377 7.41 16.78 8.53
C PHE A 377 6.86 16.13 9.82
N TRP A 378 5.56 16.25 10.11
CA TRP A 378 4.98 15.68 11.34
C TRP A 378 4.94 14.14 11.33
N LEU A 379 4.87 13.51 10.16
CA LEU A 379 5.12 12.07 10.00
C LEU A 379 6.54 11.70 10.47
N GLY A 380 7.55 12.50 10.09
CA GLY A 380 8.93 12.35 10.57
C GLY A 380 9.07 12.55 12.08
N GLU A 381 8.43 13.57 12.64
CA GLU A 381 8.40 13.81 14.10
C GLU A 381 7.71 12.66 14.85
N SER A 382 6.69 12.05 14.25
CA SER A 382 5.99 10.88 14.82
C SER A 382 6.91 9.65 14.89
N TYR A 383 7.66 9.37 13.81
CA TYR A 383 8.73 8.36 13.83
C TYR A 383 9.83 8.69 14.85
N TYR A 384 10.26 9.96 14.93
CA TYR A 384 11.29 10.41 15.86
C TYR A 384 10.87 10.20 17.33
N GLY A 385 9.63 10.56 17.68
CA GLY A 385 9.08 10.36 19.03
C GLY A 385 8.92 8.87 19.39
N LYS A 386 8.58 8.01 18.42
CA LYS A 386 8.61 6.54 18.56
C LYS A 386 10.04 5.95 18.57
N LYS A 387 11.10 6.78 18.45
CA LYS A 387 12.53 6.41 18.34
C LYS A 387 12.89 5.60 17.09
N ASP A 388 12.03 5.61 16.07
CA ASP A 388 12.26 5.00 14.75
C ASP A 388 13.08 5.97 13.87
N PHE A 389 14.29 6.30 14.33
CA PHE A 389 15.09 7.41 13.80
C PHE A 389 15.43 7.27 12.31
N GLN A 390 15.56 6.04 11.80
CA GLN A 390 15.79 5.81 10.37
C GLN A 390 14.57 6.26 9.55
N LYS A 391 13.36 5.83 9.89
CA LYS A 391 12.15 6.27 9.18
C LYS A 391 11.84 7.75 9.41
N ALA A 392 12.30 8.34 10.52
CA ALA A 392 12.26 9.78 10.72
C ALA A 392 13.15 10.51 9.68
N ILE A 393 14.39 10.06 9.47
CA ILE A 393 15.27 10.56 8.41
C ILE A 393 14.62 10.38 7.03
N ASP A 394 14.14 9.18 6.72
CA ASP A 394 13.47 8.88 5.44
C ASP A 394 12.18 9.73 5.22
N ALA A 395 11.57 10.23 6.30
CA ALA A 395 10.44 11.16 6.23
C ALA A 395 10.90 12.61 5.99
N TYR A 396 11.95 13.08 6.69
CA TYR A 396 12.51 14.43 6.52
C TYR A 396 13.18 14.62 5.16
N ASP A 397 13.89 13.62 4.66
CA ASP A 397 14.55 13.65 3.35
C ASP A 397 13.55 13.85 2.21
N LYS A 398 12.35 13.27 2.35
CA LYS A 398 11.23 13.52 1.43
C LYS A 398 10.61 14.92 1.55
N VAL A 399 10.81 15.66 2.64
CA VAL A 399 10.42 17.08 2.68
C VAL A 399 11.36 17.89 1.76
N GLU A 400 12.66 17.59 1.79
CA GLU A 400 13.67 18.22 0.91
C GLU A 400 13.49 17.81 -0.56
N ILE A 401 13.20 16.53 -0.83
CA ILE A 401 13.08 15.97 -2.19
C ILE A 401 11.72 16.29 -2.84
N ASP A 402 10.61 16.02 -2.14
CA ASP A 402 9.27 16.14 -2.72
C ASP A 402 8.76 17.61 -2.70
N TYR A 403 9.30 18.44 -1.79
CA TYR A 403 8.82 19.81 -1.54
C TYR A 403 9.94 20.86 -1.34
N PRO A 404 10.94 20.96 -2.24
CA PRO A 404 12.17 21.76 -2.04
C PRO A 404 11.95 23.26 -1.78
N SER A 405 10.85 23.83 -2.28
CA SER A 405 10.47 25.23 -2.10
C SER A 405 9.70 25.50 -0.79
N SER A 406 9.49 24.50 0.07
CA SER A 406 8.73 24.66 1.30
C SER A 406 9.56 25.31 2.41
N GLU A 407 8.93 26.25 3.13
CA GLU A 407 9.45 26.80 4.40
C GLU A 407 9.75 25.72 5.46
N LYS A 408 9.28 24.48 5.26
CA LYS A 408 9.54 23.36 6.16
C LYS A 408 10.84 22.59 5.90
N VAL A 409 11.51 22.79 4.76
CA VAL A 409 12.77 22.10 4.43
C VAL A 409 13.91 22.40 5.44
N PRO A 410 14.16 23.65 5.89
CA PRO A 410 15.18 23.93 6.90
C PRO A 410 14.91 23.18 8.22
N ALA A 411 13.64 23.09 8.62
CA ALA A 411 13.22 22.40 9.84
C ALA A 411 13.37 20.88 9.71
N ALA A 412 13.04 20.31 8.55
CA ALA A 412 13.25 18.90 8.26
C ALA A 412 14.74 18.53 8.29
N LEU A 413 15.61 19.31 7.62
CA LEU A 413 17.06 19.14 7.64
C LEU A 413 17.66 19.28 9.05
N LEU A 414 17.17 20.23 9.85
CA LEU A 414 17.57 20.36 11.25
C LEU A 414 17.19 19.09 12.04
N LYS A 415 15.95 18.58 11.89
CA LYS A 415 15.51 17.36 12.58
C LYS A 415 16.20 16.08 12.09
N LYS A 416 16.55 15.99 10.81
CA LYS A 416 17.46 14.95 10.25
C LYS A 416 18.80 14.93 10.98
N GLY A 417 19.40 16.10 11.24
CA GLY A 417 20.60 16.22 12.08
C GLY A 417 20.40 15.69 13.51
N TYR A 418 19.28 16.03 14.16
CA TYR A 418 18.93 15.50 15.49
C TYR A 418 18.63 13.99 15.49
N ALA A 419 18.12 13.42 14.41
CA ALA A 419 17.91 11.98 14.25
C ALA A 419 19.24 11.23 14.14
N PHE A 420 20.18 11.73 13.33
CA PHE A 420 21.54 11.18 13.29
C PHE A 420 22.25 11.24 14.65
N LEU A 421 22.09 12.33 15.43
CA LEU A 421 22.62 12.38 16.80
C LEU A 421 21.99 11.32 17.71
N ALA A 422 20.68 11.10 17.63
CA ALA A 422 20.00 10.07 18.41
C ALA A 422 20.47 8.64 18.05
N MET A 423 20.85 8.42 16.77
CA MET A 423 21.51 7.21 16.30
C MET A 423 23.02 7.15 16.60
N LYS A 424 23.58 8.14 17.32
CA LYS A 424 25.01 8.34 17.61
C LYS A 424 25.90 8.57 16.37
N ASP A 425 25.33 8.83 15.20
CA ASP A 425 26.08 9.15 13.98
C ASP A 425 26.43 10.64 13.93
N VAL A 426 27.42 11.03 14.74
CA VAL A 426 27.92 12.40 14.82
C VAL A 426 28.45 12.91 13.47
N LYS A 427 28.92 12.02 12.58
CA LYS A 427 29.42 12.39 11.24
C LYS A 427 28.29 12.86 10.32
N ARG A 428 27.23 12.06 10.17
CA ARG A 428 26.06 12.44 9.36
C ARG A 428 25.27 13.59 9.99
N ALA A 429 25.18 13.65 11.33
CA ALA A 429 24.62 14.79 12.03
C ALA A 429 25.36 16.11 11.71
N HIS A 430 26.69 16.12 11.81
CA HIS A 430 27.50 17.29 11.49
C HIS A 430 27.35 17.71 10.01
N SER A 431 27.15 16.74 9.11
CA SER A 431 26.85 17.04 7.70
C SER A 431 25.49 17.74 7.55
N ALA A 432 24.42 17.20 8.14
CA ALA A 432 23.08 17.77 8.05
C ALA A 432 22.99 19.18 8.69
N PHE A 433 23.62 19.41 9.85
CA PHE A 433 23.63 20.75 10.45
C PHE A 433 24.40 21.77 9.60
N ARG A 434 25.51 21.39 8.94
CA ARG A 434 26.17 22.28 7.97
C ARG A 434 25.31 22.54 6.75
N GLN A 435 24.57 21.54 6.26
CA GLN A 435 23.66 21.70 5.12
C GLN A 435 22.58 22.76 5.41
N VAL A 436 22.00 22.78 6.62
CA VAL A 436 21.08 23.87 7.03
C VAL A 436 21.77 25.24 6.99
N MET A 437 22.98 25.37 7.56
CA MET A 437 23.71 26.64 7.58
C MET A 437 24.13 27.13 6.20
N THR A 438 24.51 26.23 5.29
CA THR A 438 24.96 26.58 3.93
C THR A 438 23.80 26.90 3.00
N LEU A 439 22.70 26.14 3.06
CA LEU A 439 21.56 26.31 2.15
C LEU A 439 20.56 27.36 2.64
N TYR A 440 20.41 27.53 3.96
CA TYR A 440 19.40 28.39 4.57
C TYR A 440 19.99 29.33 5.66
N PRO A 441 21.07 30.09 5.39
CA PRO A 441 21.83 30.85 6.38
C PRO A 441 21.01 31.89 7.18
N GLY A 442 19.91 32.40 6.61
CA GLY A 442 19.01 33.35 7.26
C GLY A 442 17.88 32.71 8.10
N SER A 443 17.81 31.37 8.18
CA SER A 443 16.76 30.67 8.95
C SER A 443 17.07 30.60 10.44
N ALA A 444 16.03 30.56 11.29
CA ALA A 444 16.19 30.27 12.72
C ALA A 444 16.83 28.88 12.94
N GLU A 445 16.54 27.95 12.04
CA GLU A 445 17.10 26.61 11.98
C GLU A 445 18.63 26.62 11.78
N ALA A 446 19.19 27.54 10.98
CA ALA A 446 20.63 27.68 10.78
C ALA A 446 21.35 28.15 12.05
N GLY A 447 20.74 29.07 12.83
CA GLY A 447 21.24 29.44 14.16
C GLY A 447 21.31 28.21 15.07
N ARG A 448 20.18 27.50 15.21
CA ARG A 448 20.06 26.27 16.04
C ARG A 448 20.99 25.13 15.58
N ALA A 449 21.30 25.07 14.28
CA ALA A 449 22.29 24.14 13.73
C ALA A 449 23.72 24.54 14.11
N SER A 450 24.04 25.83 14.06
CA SER A 450 25.32 26.40 14.49
C SER A 450 25.60 26.14 15.97
N ASP A 451 24.62 26.43 16.83
CA ASP A 451 24.70 26.18 18.28
C ASP A 451 24.96 24.70 18.57
N LYS A 452 24.28 23.79 17.85
CA LYS A 452 24.48 22.36 18.03
C LYS A 452 25.84 21.89 17.50
N LEU A 453 26.37 22.50 16.45
CA LEU A 453 27.72 22.25 15.95
C LEU A 453 28.82 22.77 16.88
N ALA A 454 28.58 23.83 17.65
CA ALA A 454 29.50 24.28 18.70
C ALA A 454 29.59 23.25 19.83
N GLN A 455 28.44 22.86 20.39
CA GLN A 455 28.34 21.85 21.46
C GLN A 455 28.99 20.50 21.07
N LEU A 456 28.90 20.10 19.79
CA LEU A 456 29.52 18.86 19.28
C LEU A 456 31.04 18.95 19.09
N LYS A 457 31.64 20.14 19.15
CA LYS A 457 33.10 20.33 19.18
C LYS A 457 33.63 20.38 20.60
N GLU A 458 32.87 20.95 21.54
CA GLU A 458 33.23 21.05 22.96
C GLU A 458 33.14 19.69 23.68
N ALA A 459 32.27 18.80 23.21
CA ALA A 459 32.10 17.43 23.73
C ALA A 459 33.07 16.40 23.11
N ARG A 460 34.25 16.81 22.63
CA ARG A 460 35.21 15.96 21.90
C ARG A 460 36.65 16.14 22.34
#